data_AF-A0A5E4IFX3-F1
#
_entry.id   AF-A0A5E4IFX3-F1
#
_cell.length_a   1.000
_cell.length_b   1.000
_cell.length_c   1.000
_cell.angle_alpha   90.00
_cell.angle_beta   90.00
_cell.angle_gamma   90.00
#
_symmetry.space_group_name_H-M   'P 1'
#
loop_
_entity.id
_entity.type
_entity.pdbx_description
1 polymer ?
#
loop_
_entity_poly.entity_id
_entity_poly.type
_entity_poly.pdbx_seq_one_letter_code
_entity_poly.pdbx_strand_id
1 'polypeptide(L)'
;MIINQWQPVNYYFPSATVLYYEITGSTAEDLRSQMDFLGPIDDNGHRYDALTRWFIRWCWPGFGQSPCELDKATVSYEIKVIFPRWIPFKDASPKLVARWEDYISALAEHEKGHVDYIVKNYQSVAVAIKNANCHTADSAAHAALVPLRKHDY
;
A
#
# COMPACT_ATOMS: atom_id res chain seq x y z
N MET A 1 10.71 22.99 -31.44
CA MET A 1 9.81 23.11 -30.27
C MET A 1 9.77 21.73 -29.64
N ILE A 2 10.64 21.45 -28.66
CA ILE A 2 10.71 20.14 -28.02
C ILE A 2 9.72 20.16 -26.86
N ILE A 3 8.68 19.34 -26.99
CA ILE A 3 7.74 19.04 -25.91
C ILE A 3 8.54 18.23 -24.88
N ASN A 4 8.85 18.81 -23.73
CA ASN A 4 9.35 18.06 -22.58
C ASN A 4 8.23 17.07 -22.20
N GLN A 5 8.34 15.83 -22.67
CA GLN A 5 7.51 14.73 -22.19
C GLN A 5 8.03 14.35 -20.81
N TRP A 6 7.59 15.08 -19.79
CA TRP A 6 7.73 14.62 -18.41
C TRP A 6 7.02 13.27 -18.33
N GLN A 7 7.82 12.21 -18.17
CA GLN A 7 7.30 10.88 -17.88
C GLN A 7 7.34 10.75 -16.35
N PRO A 8 6.20 10.49 -15.68
CA PRO A 8 6.24 10.19 -14.26
C PRO A 8 7.20 9.02 -14.04
N VAL A 9 7.98 9.08 -12.96
CA VAL A 9 8.76 7.91 -12.52
C VAL A 9 7.76 6.78 -12.28
N ASN A 10 7.79 5.77 -13.14
CA ASN A 10 6.95 4.59 -12.98
C ASN A 10 7.57 3.71 -11.91
N TYR A 11 7.12 3.90 -10.66
CA TYR A 11 7.46 2.99 -9.58
C TYR A 11 6.76 1.65 -9.80
N TYR A 12 7.56 0.61 -10.02
CA TYR A 12 7.06 -0.72 -10.30
C TYR A 12 6.79 -1.48 -9.01
N PHE A 13 5.50 -1.59 -8.66
CA PHE A 13 5.03 -2.44 -7.57
C PHE A 13 4.39 -3.71 -8.17
N PRO A 14 5.14 -4.79 -8.44
CA PRO A 14 4.60 -5.98 -9.11
C PRO A 14 3.47 -6.66 -8.32
N SER A 15 3.44 -6.45 -7.00
CA SER A 15 2.49 -7.06 -6.07
C SER A 15 1.41 -6.09 -5.56
N ALA A 16 1.35 -4.87 -6.09
CA ALA A 16 0.36 -3.89 -5.68
C ALA A 16 -0.23 -3.12 -6.86
N THR A 17 -1.44 -2.61 -6.65
CA THR A 17 -2.03 -1.63 -7.56
C THR A 17 -1.61 -0.23 -7.12
N VAL A 18 -1.06 0.55 -8.04
CA VAL A 18 -0.69 1.94 -7.77
C VAL A 18 -1.84 2.86 -8.15
N LEU A 19 -2.25 3.70 -7.20
CA LEU A 19 -3.26 4.73 -7.37
C LEU A 19 -2.61 6.10 -7.16
N TYR A 20 -3.16 7.12 -7.79
CA TYR A 20 -2.64 8.49 -7.69
C TYR A 20 -3.73 9.45 -7.27
N TYR A 21 -3.37 10.45 -6.48
CA TYR A 21 -4.13 11.67 -6.30
C TYR A 21 -3.34 12.85 -6.87
N GLU A 22 -4.00 13.72 -7.62
CA GLU A 22 -3.34 14.85 -8.26
C GLU A 22 -3.08 15.97 -7.26
N ILE A 23 -1.89 16.56 -7.33
CA ILE A 23 -1.54 17.81 -6.65
C ILE A 23 -1.07 18.86 -7.65
N THR A 24 -1.20 20.13 -7.30
CA THR A 24 -0.80 21.26 -8.16
C THR A 24 -0.04 22.32 -7.38
N GLY A 25 0.92 23.00 -8.01
CA GLY A 25 1.70 24.02 -7.32
C GLY A 25 2.95 24.44 -8.09
N SER A 26 3.48 25.60 -7.75
CA SER A 26 4.68 26.18 -8.38
C SER A 26 5.84 26.34 -7.39
N THR A 27 5.60 26.06 -6.11
CA THR A 27 6.59 26.08 -5.03
C THR A 27 6.55 24.78 -4.22
N ALA A 28 7.59 24.51 -3.42
CA ALA A 28 7.61 23.33 -2.57
C ALA A 28 6.52 23.39 -1.49
N GLU A 29 6.22 24.60 -1.01
CA GLU A 29 5.20 24.91 -0.02
C GLU A 29 3.79 24.65 -0.56
N ASP A 30 3.55 24.95 -1.85
CA ASP A 30 2.28 24.61 -2.50
C ASP A 30 2.09 23.09 -2.56
N LEU A 31 3.10 22.35 -3.02
CA LEU A 31 3.03 20.88 -3.13
C LEU A 31 2.83 20.24 -1.75
N ARG A 32 3.53 20.76 -0.74
CA ARG A 32 3.37 20.32 0.66
C ARG A 32 1.94 20.54 1.13
N SER A 33 1.41 21.75 0.98
CA SER A 33 0.03 22.09 1.38
C SER A 33 -1.01 21.25 0.66
N GLN A 34 -0.80 20.94 -0.62
CA GLN A 34 -1.71 20.07 -1.37
C GLN A 34 -1.71 18.64 -0.85
N MET A 35 -0.53 18.07 -0.57
CA MET A 35 -0.44 16.73 0.02
C MET A 35 -1.07 16.72 1.43
N ASP A 36 -0.88 17.76 2.23
CA ASP A 36 -1.50 17.90 3.56
C ASP A 36 -3.04 18.03 3.50
N PHE A 37 -3.58 18.47 2.35
CA PHE A 37 -5.02 18.62 2.15
C PHE A 37 -5.67 17.42 1.44
N LEU A 38 -4.99 16.84 0.45
CA LEU A 38 -5.52 15.82 -0.46
C LEU A 38 -5.00 14.40 -0.18
N GLY A 39 -3.95 14.26 0.62
CA GLY A 39 -3.31 12.98 0.90
C GLY A 39 -4.28 11.92 1.43
N PRO A 40 -4.03 10.63 1.19
CA PRO A 40 -4.89 9.57 1.72
C PRO A 40 -5.00 9.63 3.24
N ILE A 41 -6.18 9.28 3.74
CA ILE A 41 -6.46 9.15 5.18
C ILE A 41 -6.48 7.66 5.51
N ASP A 42 -5.90 7.24 6.62
CA ASP A 42 -5.96 5.86 7.10
C ASP A 42 -7.28 5.56 7.83
N ASP A 43 -7.41 4.36 8.40
CA ASP A 43 -8.63 3.97 9.11
C ASP A 43 -8.76 4.62 10.51
N ASN A 44 -7.69 5.27 11.01
CA ASN A 44 -7.69 6.05 12.27
C ASN A 44 -7.94 7.56 12.04
N GLY A 45 -8.10 8.00 10.80
CA GLY A 45 -8.32 9.41 10.46
C GLY A 45 -7.04 10.24 10.30
N HIS A 46 -5.86 9.61 10.32
CA HIS A 46 -4.58 10.28 10.06
C HIS A 46 -4.32 10.39 8.56
N ARG A 47 -3.79 11.55 8.15
CA ARG A 47 -3.43 11.81 6.74
C ARG A 47 -1.95 11.58 6.51
N TYR A 48 -1.64 11.02 5.35
CA TYR A 48 -0.29 10.73 4.90
C TYR A 48 -0.06 11.21 3.48
N ASP A 49 1.22 11.27 3.10
CA ASP A 49 1.65 11.66 1.75
C ASP A 49 1.50 10.52 0.76
N ALA A 50 1.72 9.30 1.24
CA ALA A 50 1.34 8.08 0.55
C ALA A 50 0.75 7.11 1.58
N LEU A 51 0.03 6.11 1.10
CA LEU A 51 -0.55 5.10 1.96
C LEU A 51 -0.59 3.75 1.26
N THR A 52 0.04 2.75 1.88
CA THR A 52 -0.11 1.34 1.52
C THR A 52 -1.29 0.73 2.28
N ARG A 53 -2.36 0.41 1.56
CA ARG A 53 -3.51 -0.34 2.08
C ARG A 53 -3.42 -1.79 1.63
N TRP A 54 -3.73 -2.71 2.53
CA TRP A 54 -3.73 -4.13 2.20
C TRP A 54 -4.87 -4.89 2.87
N PHE A 55 -5.30 -5.95 2.19
CA PHE A 55 -6.30 -6.90 2.66
C PHE A 55 -5.79 -8.31 2.41
N ILE A 56 -5.90 -9.18 3.41
CA ILE A 56 -5.65 -10.62 3.27
C ILE A 56 -6.98 -11.32 3.43
N ARG A 57 -7.28 -12.25 2.52
CA ARG A 57 -8.48 -13.08 2.53
C ARG A 57 -8.08 -14.53 2.63
N TRP A 58 -8.92 -15.33 3.25
CA TRP A 58 -8.72 -16.76 3.37
C TRP A 58 -10.04 -17.51 3.25
N CYS A 59 -9.96 -18.77 2.83
CA CYS A 59 -11.09 -19.70 2.86
C CYS A 59 -10.57 -21.14 2.88
N TRP A 60 -11.45 -22.07 3.28
CA TRP A 60 -11.22 -23.52 3.22
C TRP A 60 -12.56 -24.26 3.03
N PRO A 61 -12.58 -25.50 2.53
CA PRO A 61 -13.79 -26.31 2.47
C PRO A 61 -14.36 -26.57 3.87
N GLY A 62 -15.66 -26.32 4.06
CA GLY A 62 -16.30 -26.38 5.38
C GLY A 62 -16.02 -25.17 6.27
N PHE A 63 -15.80 -23.98 5.69
CA PHE A 63 -15.62 -22.73 6.44
C PHE A 63 -16.76 -22.49 7.45
N GLY A 64 -16.41 -22.29 8.73
CA GLY A 64 -17.36 -22.07 9.82
C GLY A 64 -18.21 -23.30 10.19
N GLN A 65 -17.89 -24.48 9.66
CA GLN A 65 -18.60 -25.73 9.90
C GLN A 65 -17.65 -26.81 10.42
N SER A 66 -18.22 -27.91 10.91
CA SER A 66 -17.50 -29.13 11.25
C SER A 66 -18.22 -30.33 10.62
N PRO A 67 -17.55 -31.17 9.81
CA PRO A 67 -16.11 -31.17 9.53
C PRO A 67 -15.64 -30.02 8.62
N CYS A 68 -14.34 -29.73 8.66
CA CYS A 68 -13.68 -28.74 7.80
C CYS A 68 -12.32 -29.26 7.33
N GLU A 69 -11.79 -28.70 6.24
CA GLU A 69 -10.53 -29.12 5.60
C GLU A 69 -9.48 -28.00 5.65
N LEU A 70 -8.91 -27.75 6.84
CA LEU A 70 -7.95 -26.66 7.08
C LEU A 70 -6.64 -26.83 6.32
N ASP A 71 -6.24 -28.06 6.00
CA ASP A 71 -5.07 -28.37 5.19
C ASP A 71 -5.18 -27.79 3.77
N LYS A 72 -6.42 -27.66 3.26
CA LYS A 72 -6.78 -27.04 1.98
C LYS A 72 -7.07 -25.54 2.07
N ALA A 73 -6.72 -24.89 3.17
CA ALA A 73 -6.88 -23.45 3.30
C ALA A 73 -6.08 -22.70 2.23
N THR A 74 -6.74 -21.75 1.57
CA THR A 74 -6.13 -20.81 0.63
C THR A 74 -6.09 -19.43 1.26
N VAL A 75 -5.03 -18.68 0.96
CA VAL A 75 -4.84 -17.31 1.41
C VAL A 75 -4.37 -16.46 0.24
N SER A 76 -5.00 -15.31 0.04
CA SER A 76 -4.64 -14.33 -0.97
C SER A 76 -4.54 -12.94 -0.36
N TYR A 77 -3.84 -12.04 -1.05
CA TYR A 77 -3.73 -10.65 -0.65
C TYR A 77 -4.13 -9.71 -1.79
N GLU A 78 -4.53 -8.51 -1.42
CA GLU A 78 -4.68 -7.36 -2.30
C GLU A 78 -3.94 -6.19 -1.65
N ILE A 79 -3.06 -5.52 -2.40
CA ILE A 79 -2.30 -4.36 -1.92
C ILE A 79 -2.53 -3.20 -2.87
N LYS A 80 -2.76 -2.01 -2.31
CA LYS A 80 -2.91 -0.73 -3.01
C LYS A 80 -1.94 0.27 -2.41
N VAL A 81 -1.18 0.95 -3.26
CA VAL A 81 -0.33 2.06 -2.84
C VAL A 81 -0.88 3.34 -3.47
N ILE A 82 -1.16 4.34 -2.65
CA ILE A 82 -1.72 5.62 -3.08
C ILE A 82 -0.61 6.67 -3.03
N PHE A 83 -0.25 7.29 -4.16
CA PHE A 83 0.79 8.32 -4.25
C PHE A 83 0.26 9.69 -4.65
N PRO A 84 0.96 10.78 -4.29
CA PRO A 84 0.75 12.06 -4.92
C PRO A 84 1.34 12.05 -6.32
N ARG A 85 0.61 12.61 -7.28
CA ARG A 85 1.11 12.87 -8.63
C ARG A 85 1.10 14.37 -8.88
N TRP A 86 2.28 14.90 -9.16
CA TRP A 86 2.46 16.28 -9.59
C TRP A 86 2.93 16.29 -11.04
N ILE A 87 2.23 17.01 -11.90
CA ILE A 87 2.68 17.30 -13.27
C ILE A 87 3.20 18.74 -13.26
N PRO A 88 4.51 18.96 -13.44
CA PRO A 88 5.08 20.31 -13.43
C PRO A 88 4.48 21.19 -14.52
N PHE A 89 4.22 22.46 -14.21
CA PHE A 89 3.93 23.47 -15.22
C PHE A 89 5.13 23.66 -16.15
N LYS A 90 4.89 24.20 -17.36
CA LYS A 90 5.93 24.36 -18.41
C LYS A 90 7.14 25.17 -17.94
N ASP A 91 6.92 26.10 -17.04
CA ASP A 91 7.90 27.03 -16.46
C ASP A 91 8.24 26.69 -14.99
N ALA A 92 7.87 25.50 -14.52
CA ALA A 92 8.26 25.04 -13.20
C ALA A 92 9.79 25.09 -13.03
N SER A 93 10.24 25.57 -11.87
CA SER A 93 11.66 25.68 -11.56
C SER A 93 12.33 24.30 -11.68
N PRO A 94 13.45 24.16 -12.41
CA PRO A 94 14.20 22.90 -12.49
C PRO A 94 14.61 22.37 -11.11
N LYS A 95 14.86 23.28 -10.16
CA LYS A 95 15.18 22.91 -8.77
C LYS A 95 13.99 22.28 -8.05
N LEU A 96 12.77 22.73 -8.32
CA LEU A 96 11.56 22.13 -7.75
C LEU A 96 11.30 20.75 -8.35
N VAL A 97 11.49 20.61 -9.67
CA VAL A 97 11.36 19.31 -10.36
C VAL A 97 12.34 18.29 -9.81
N ALA A 98 13.63 18.63 -9.69
CA ALA A 98 14.62 17.72 -9.11
C ALA A 98 14.29 17.34 -7.65
N ARG A 99 13.87 18.33 -6.84
CA ARG A 99 13.47 18.07 -5.45
C ARG A 99 12.25 17.15 -5.37
N TRP A 100 11.29 17.28 -6.28
CA TRP A 100 10.14 16.40 -6.36
C TRP A 100 10.53 14.97 -6.74
N GLU A 101 11.41 14.80 -7.73
CA GLU A 101 11.91 13.49 -8.16
C GLU A 101 12.65 12.76 -7.04
N ASP A 102 13.51 13.45 -6.29
CA ASP A 102 14.20 12.89 -5.12
C ASP A 102 13.19 12.47 -4.03
N TYR A 103 12.23 13.35 -3.74
CA TYR A 103 11.21 13.13 -2.73
C TYR A 103 10.31 11.93 -3.06
N ILE A 104 9.74 11.90 -4.27
CA ILE A 104 8.81 10.84 -4.67
C ILE A 104 9.53 9.49 -4.80
N SER A 105 10.83 9.50 -5.09
CA SER A 105 11.66 8.27 -5.10
C SER A 105 11.87 7.72 -3.70
N ALA A 106 12.20 8.58 -2.74
CA ALA A 106 12.33 8.18 -1.34
C ALA A 106 10.99 7.70 -0.75
N LEU A 107 9.89 8.37 -1.08
CA LEU A 107 8.56 7.97 -0.67
C LEU A 107 8.18 6.61 -1.27
N ALA A 108 8.52 6.35 -2.53
CA ALA A 108 8.26 5.06 -3.15
C ALA A 108 9.05 3.91 -2.52
N GLU A 109 10.31 4.14 -2.13
CA GLU A 109 11.12 3.15 -1.41
C GLU A 109 10.54 2.86 -0.01
N HIS A 110 10.04 3.88 0.68
CA HIS A 110 9.33 3.72 1.95
C HIS A 110 8.10 2.81 1.78
N GLU A 111 7.21 3.13 0.84
CA GLU A 111 6.01 2.32 0.58
C GLU A 111 6.35 0.90 0.11
N LYS A 112 7.43 0.75 -0.67
CA LYS A 112 7.92 -0.57 -1.08
C LYS A 112 8.28 -1.45 0.12
N GLY A 113 8.84 -0.87 1.18
CA GLY A 113 9.10 -1.59 2.44
C GLY A 113 7.84 -2.22 3.02
N HIS A 114 6.73 -1.49 3.05
CA HIS A 114 5.42 -1.99 3.51
C HIS A 114 4.91 -3.11 2.62
N VAL A 115 4.92 -2.91 1.30
CA VAL A 115 4.47 -3.92 0.32
C VAL A 115 5.28 -5.22 0.46
N ASP A 116 6.60 -5.12 0.45
CA ASP A 116 7.49 -6.28 0.54
C ASP A 116 7.29 -7.04 1.85
N TYR A 117 7.06 -6.31 2.96
CA TYR A 117 6.78 -6.94 4.25
C TYR A 117 5.48 -7.76 4.22
N ILE A 118 4.40 -7.23 3.65
CA ILE A 118 3.13 -7.98 3.54
C ILE A 118 3.29 -9.19 2.63
N VAL A 119 3.90 -9.04 1.45
CA VAL A 119 4.13 -10.15 0.50
C VAL A 119 5.01 -11.24 1.12
N LYS A 120 6.00 -10.87 1.94
CA LYS A 120 6.85 -11.85 2.62
C LYS A 120 6.10 -12.64 3.70
N ASN A 121 5.13 -12.02 4.38
CA ASN A 121 4.57 -12.58 5.61
C ASN A 121 3.09 -13.02 5.53
N TYR A 122 2.35 -12.72 4.46
CA TYR A 122 0.91 -13.04 4.39
C TYR A 122 0.59 -14.53 4.58
N GLN A 123 1.50 -15.43 4.21
CA GLN A 123 1.31 -16.88 4.39
C GLN A 123 1.33 -17.33 5.86
N SER A 124 1.79 -16.49 6.80
CA SER A 124 1.65 -16.77 8.23
C SER A 124 0.19 -17.00 8.66
N VAL A 125 -0.76 -16.37 7.95
CA VAL A 125 -2.20 -16.59 8.13
C VAL A 125 -2.58 -18.03 7.79
N ALA A 126 -2.05 -18.58 6.69
CA ALA A 126 -2.30 -19.97 6.29
C ALA A 126 -1.73 -20.96 7.31
N VAL A 127 -0.55 -20.67 7.87
CA VAL A 127 0.07 -21.47 8.93
C VAL A 127 -0.80 -21.46 10.20
N ALA A 128 -1.31 -20.30 10.60
CA ALA A 128 -2.20 -20.18 11.75
C ALA A 128 -3.50 -20.98 11.56
N ILE A 129 -4.11 -20.90 10.38
CA ILE A 129 -5.32 -21.67 10.04
C ILE A 129 -5.05 -23.17 10.14
N LYS A 130 -3.96 -23.66 9.54
CA LYS A 130 -3.62 -25.10 9.49
C LYS A 130 -3.32 -25.71 10.87
N ASN A 131 -2.88 -24.90 11.82
CA ASN A 131 -2.58 -25.33 13.19
C ASN A 131 -3.78 -25.20 14.14
N ALA A 132 -4.92 -24.65 13.67
CA ALA A 132 -6.13 -24.48 14.46
C ALA A 132 -7.07 -25.70 14.34
N ASN A 133 -8.28 -25.58 14.89
CA ASN A 133 -9.38 -26.50 14.65
C ASN A 133 -10.55 -25.76 13.98
N CYS A 134 -11.56 -26.50 13.51
CA CYS A 134 -12.67 -25.93 12.74
C CYS A 134 -13.40 -24.76 13.43
N HIS A 135 -13.44 -24.75 14.78
CA HIS A 135 -14.11 -23.70 15.54
C HIS A 135 -13.23 -22.46 15.76
N THR A 136 -11.91 -22.58 15.65
CA THR A 136 -10.96 -21.51 16.00
C THR A 136 -10.15 -20.98 14.83
N ALA A 137 -10.21 -21.64 13.67
CA ALA A 137 -9.41 -21.30 12.50
C ALA A 137 -9.57 -19.84 12.03
N ASP A 138 -10.79 -19.32 12.05
CA ASP A 138 -11.04 -17.94 11.63
C ASP A 138 -10.46 -16.92 12.63
N SER A 139 -10.63 -17.16 13.92
CA SER A 139 -10.00 -16.32 14.95
C SER A 139 -8.47 -16.42 14.92
N ALA A 140 -7.91 -17.59 14.60
CA ALA A 140 -6.46 -17.78 14.43
C ALA A 140 -5.93 -16.98 13.23
N ALA A 141 -6.67 -16.95 12.10
CA ALA A 141 -6.33 -16.14 10.95
C ALA A 141 -6.33 -14.64 11.28
N HIS A 142 -7.36 -14.15 11.99
CA HIS A 142 -7.41 -12.76 12.47
C HIS A 142 -6.26 -12.44 13.43
N ALA A 143 -5.92 -13.32 14.35
CA ALA A 143 -4.80 -13.14 15.27
C ALA A 143 -3.46 -13.04 14.52
N ALA A 144 -3.30 -13.78 13.43
CA ALA A 144 -2.11 -13.72 12.58
C ALA A 144 -1.97 -12.38 11.82
N LEU A 145 -3.04 -11.59 11.67
CA LEU A 145 -2.96 -10.25 11.10
C LEU A 145 -2.34 -9.22 12.04
N VAL A 146 -2.45 -9.41 13.37
CA VAL A 146 -1.97 -8.44 14.38
C VAL A 146 -0.49 -8.05 14.19
N PRO A 147 0.47 -8.99 14.03
CA PRO A 147 1.86 -8.62 13.76
C PRO A 147 2.06 -7.98 12.39
N LEU A 148 1.21 -8.25 11.39
CA LEU A 148 1.29 -7.61 10.08
C LEU A 148 0.88 -6.14 10.15
N ARG A 149 -0.18 -5.84 10.92
CA ARG A 149 -0.70 -4.47 11.13
C ARG A 149 0.27 -3.51 11.83
N LYS A 150 1.33 -4.03 12.46
CA LYS A 150 2.41 -3.19 13.03
C LYS A 150 3.25 -2.48 11.95
N HIS A 151 3.08 -2.86 10.69
CA HIS A 151 3.75 -2.29 9.52
C HIS A 151 2.76 -1.55 8.61
N ASP A 152 1.65 -1.07 9.15
CA ASP A 152 0.70 -0.22 8.41
C ASP A 152 1.24 1.22 8.24
N TYR A 153 2.30 1.61 8.99
CA TYR A 153 2.85 2.96 9.06
C TYR A 153 4.38 2.97 9.14
#